data_AF-A0A6P0RQP4-F1
#
_entry.id   AF-A0A6P0RQP4-F1
#
_cell.length_a   1.000
_cell.length_b   1.000
_cell.length_c   1.000
_cell.angle_alpha   90.00
_cell.angle_beta   90.00
_cell.angle_gamma   90.00
#
_symmetry.space_group_name_H-M   'P 1'
#
loop_
_entity.id
_entity.type
_entity.pdbx_description
1 polymer ?
#
loop_
_entity_poly.entity_id
_entity_poly.type
_entity_poly.pdbx_seq_one_letter_code
_entity_poly.pdbx_strand_id
1 'polypeptide(L)' 'MVLATGWNKQRWMDTILFHARLVEHQIIIEEDNFEESLTQALIAGGVSKKDIVTHLEPAILNL' A
#
# COMPACT_ATOMS: atom_id res chain seq x y z
N MET A 1 -0.04 -7.99 3.60
CA MET A 1 1.36 -7.69 3.25
C MET A 1 1.82 -8.67 2.19
N VAL A 2 2.50 -8.18 1.15
CA VAL A 2 3.13 -8.99 0.10
C VAL A 2 4.58 -8.54 -0.01
N LEU A 3 5.49 -9.51 0.01
CA LEU A 3 6.93 -9.29 -0.02
C LEU A 3 7.51 -9.97 -1.26
N ALA A 4 8.48 -9.31 -1.90
CA ALA A 4 9.38 -9.91 -2.86
C ALA A 4 10.71 -10.17 -2.15
N THR A 5 10.98 -11.44 -1.83
CA THR A 5 12.22 -11.86 -1.20
C THR A 5 12.91 -12.93 -2.04
N GLY A 6 14.22 -12.82 -2.23
CA GLY A 6 15.00 -13.80 -2.97
C GLY A 6 16.19 -13.20 -3.70
N TRP A 7 16.82 -14.00 -4.55
CA TRP A 7 17.98 -13.58 -5.32
C TRP A 7 17.57 -12.99 -6.67
N ASN A 8 18.00 -11.76 -6.94
CA ASN A 8 18.03 -11.20 -8.29
C ASN A 8 19.48 -11.23 -8.78
N LYS A 9 19.82 -12.25 -9.58
CA LYS A 9 21.20 -12.57 -9.98
C LYS A 9 22.10 -12.73 -8.74
N GLN A 10 23.03 -11.80 -8.53
CA GLN A 10 23.99 -11.81 -7.42
C GLN A 10 23.58 -10.86 -6.28
N ARG A 11 22.40 -10.25 -6.34
CA ARG A 11 21.90 -9.31 -5.33
C ARG A 11 20.73 -9.93 -4.57
N TRP A 12 20.82 -9.92 -3.25
CA TRP A 12 19.67 -10.20 -2.39
C TRP A 12 18.63 -9.10 -2.55
N MET A 13 17.39 -9.51 -2.78
CA MET A 13 16.21 -8.67 -2.83
C MET A 13 15.34 -8.99 -1.62
N ASP A 14 14.96 -7.94 -0.91
CA ASP A 14 13.98 -7.99 0.16
C ASP A 14 13.22 -6.67 0.10
N THR A 15 12.01 -6.72 -0.43
CA THR A 15 11.24 -5.51 -0.76
C THR A 15 9.78 -5.75 -0.48
N ILE A 16 9.15 -4.79 0.19
CA ILE A 16 7.70 -4.77 0.37
C ILE A 16 7.07 -4.38 -0.96
N LEU A 17 6.33 -5.29 -1.59
CA LEU A 17 5.54 -4.94 -2.77
C LEU A 17 4.27 -4.20 -2.37
N PHE A 18 3.67 -4.62 -1.26
CA PHE A 18 2.45 -4.02 -0.75
C PHE A 18 2.26 -4.26 0.75
N HIS A 19 1.81 -3.23 1.47
CA HIS A 19 1.37 -3.33 2.84
C HIS A 19 0.12 -2.47 3.08
N ALA A 20 -0.98 -3.12 3.51
CA ALA A 20 -2.11 -2.42 4.10
C ALA A 20 -2.59 -3.12 5.36
N ARG A 21 -3.28 -2.34 6.19
CA ARG A 21 -3.97 -2.77 7.40
C ARG A 21 -5.43 -2.36 7.32
N LEU A 22 -6.31 -3.18 7.89
CA LEU A 22 -7.68 -2.79 8.20
C LEU A 22 -7.68 -2.28 9.65
N VAL A 23 -7.95 -0.99 9.83
CA VAL A 23 -8.07 -0.37 11.16
C VAL A 23 -9.45 0.24 11.26
N GLU A 24 -10.22 -0.20 12.25
CA GLU A 24 -11.66 0.06 12.34
C GLU A 24 -12.38 -0.36 11.04
N HIS A 25 -12.80 0.62 10.23
CA HIS A 25 -13.51 0.42 8.97
C HIS A 25 -12.73 0.99 7.77
N GLN A 26 -11.46 1.34 7.96
CA GLN A 26 -10.62 1.93 6.92
C GLN A 26 -9.50 0.99 6.52
N ILE A 27 -9.26 0.92 5.21
CA ILE A 27 -8.09 0.27 4.63
C ILE A 27 -6.98 1.32 4.59
N ILE A 28 -5.96 1.13 5.41
CA ILE A 28 -4.78 1.98 5.46
C ILE A 28 -3.70 1.33 4.60
N ILE A 29 -3.35 1.94 3.47
CA ILE A 29 -2.29 1.51 2.56
C ILE A 29 -0.99 2.23 2.95
N GLU A 30 -0.07 1.48 3.56
CA GLU A 30 1.23 1.97 4.01
C GLU A 30 2.27 1.96 2.90
N GLU A 31 2.24 0.94 2.04
CA GLU A 31 3.17 0.78 0.94
C GLU A 31 2.43 0.16 -0.25
N ASP A 32 2.61 0.72 -1.45
CA ASP A 32 1.98 0.25 -2.68
C ASP A 32 2.95 0.42 -3.86
N ASN A 33 3.79 -0.59 -4.08
CA ASN A 33 4.82 -0.60 -5.13
C ASN A 33 4.34 -1.30 -6.42
N PHE A 34 3.04 -1.54 -6.56
CA PHE A 34 2.47 -2.03 -7.82
C PHE A 34 2.31 -0.88 -8.82
N GLU A 35 2.59 -1.16 -10.10
CA GLU A 35 2.36 -0.20 -11.18
C GLU A 35 0.88 0.19 -11.29
N GLU A 36 0.00 -0.82 -11.18
CA GLU A 36 -1.42 -0.61 -10.94
C GLU A 36 -1.67 -0.53 -9.43
N SER A 37 -1.84 0.69 -8.91
CA SER A 37 -2.09 0.92 -7.48
C SER A 37 -3.25 0.07 -6.95
N LEU A 38 -3.06 -0.51 -5.77
CA LEU A 38 -4.10 -1.26 -5.08
C LEU A 38 -5.38 -0.43 -4.85
N THR A 39 -5.25 0.88 -4.72
CA THR A 39 -6.39 1.80 -4.57
C THR A 39 -7.45 1.55 -5.64
N GLN A 40 -7.03 1.36 -6.90
CA GLN A 40 -7.97 1.13 -8.01
C GLN A 40 -8.64 -0.24 -7.92
N ALA A 41 -7.88 -1.28 -7.55
CA ALA A 41 -8.42 -2.61 -7.36
C ALA A 41 -9.46 -2.67 -6.22
N LEU A 42 -9.23 -1.94 -5.12
CA LEU A 42 -10.18 -1.84 -4.01
C LEU A 42 -11.47 -1.14 -4.43
N ILE A 43 -11.37 -0.03 -5.16
CA ILE A 43 -12.53 0.69 -5.70
C ILE A 43 -13.32 -0.19 -6.66
N ALA A 44 -12.64 -0.90 -7.57
CA ALA A 44 -13.27 -1.85 -8.49
C ALA A 44 -13.95 -3.01 -7.76
N GLY A 45 -13.41 -3.42 -6.61
CA GLY A 45 -13.99 -4.41 -5.70
C GLY A 45 -15.17 -3.88 -4.87
N GLY A 46 -15.56 -2.61 -5.02
CA GLY A 46 -16.70 -2.00 -4.33
C GLY A 46 -16.38 -1.29 -3.02
N VAL A 47 -15.09 -1.13 -2.68
CA VAL A 47 -14.69 -0.33 -1.50
C VAL A 47 -14.89 1.15 -1.81
N SER A 48 -15.56 1.87 -0.90
CA SER A 48 -15.73 3.30 -1.06
C SER A 48 -14.38 4.02 -0.93
N LYS A 49 -14.10 4.97 -1.82
CA LYS A 49 -12.86 5.75 -1.79
C LYS A 49 -12.59 6.42 -0.42
N LYS A 50 -13.64 6.84 0.30
CA LYS A 50 -13.54 7.46 1.63
C LYS A 50 -13.03 6.52 2.73
N ASP A 51 -13.15 5.21 2.49
CA ASP A 51 -12.74 4.16 3.42
C ASP A 51 -11.31 3.67 3.10
N ILE A 52 -10.63 4.29 2.12
CA ILE A 52 -9.25 4.00 1.75
C ILE A 52 -8.38 5.20 2.13
N VAL A 53 -7.38 4.97 2.96
CA VAL A 53 -6.39 5.96 3.39
C VAL A 53 -5.04 5.55 2.83
N THR A 54 -4.40 6.42 2.05
CA THR A 54 -3.03 6.22 1.59
C THR A 54 -2.11 7.14 2.38
N HIS A 55 -0.96 6.64 2.84
CA HIS A 55 0.03 7.44 3.59
C HIS A 55 0.74 8.53 2.75
N LEU A 56 0.27 8.80 1.53
CA LEU A 56 0.84 9.79 0.60
C LEU A 56 0.38 11.23 0.87
N GLU A 57 -0.57 11.48 1.77
CA GLU A 57 -0.77 12.83 2.29
C GLU A 57 0.29 13.09 3.37
N PRO A 58 1.23 14.04 3.15
CA PRO A 58 1.98 14.55 4.27
C PRO A 58 0.94 15.14 5.22
N ALA A 59 0.90 14.63 6.45
CA ALA A 59 0.35 15.41 7.54
C ALA A 59 1.05 16.78 7.42
N ILE A 60 0.32 17.81 7.03
CA ILE A 60 0.82 19.18 7.07
C ILE A 60 1.35 19.35 8.49
N LEU A 61 2.67 19.41 8.62
CA LEU A 61 3.38 19.74 9.85
C LEU A 61 2.98 21.19 10.16
N ASN A 62 1.85 21.35 10.84
CA ASN A 62 1.54 22.56 11.58
C ASN A 62 2.43 22.53 12.84
N LEU A 63 3.69 22.92 12.66
CA LEU A 63 4.56 23.42 13.74
C LEU A 63 4.56 24.95 13.68
#